data_AF-A0A961C009-F1
#
_entry.id   AF-A0A961C009-F1
#
_cell.length_a   1.000
_cell.length_b   1.000
_cell.length_c   1.000
_cell.angle_alpha   90.00
_cell.angle_beta   90.00
_cell.angle_gamma   90.00
#
_symmetry.space_group_name_H-M   'P 1'
#
loop_
_entity.id
_entity.type
_entity.pdbx_description
1 polymer ?
#
loop_
_entity_poly.entity_id
_entity_poly.type
_entity_poly.pdbx_seq_one_letter_code
_entity_poly.pdbx_strand_id
1 'polypeptide(L)'
;MSTYGLSPLLRAASAALGAPVTGDLRWLYAGPHDLDALTTSDRDLIAVVTGELFPEHVEGVGVRVSFFTLQLALDRIAGALREGGDASIEYLEDVYTAYEDHCPEGNPFSGDLLDLALAYLVGKDLARQDAAGLAAESLVA
;
A
#
# COMPACT_ATOMS: atom_id res chain seq x y z
N MET A 1 6.54 14.54 16.30
CA MET A 1 5.43 13.59 16.54
C MET A 1 4.54 13.64 15.30
N SER A 2 4.81 12.79 14.32
CA SER A 2 3.94 12.66 13.14
C SER A 2 2.78 11.76 13.51
N THR A 3 1.62 12.35 13.75
CA THR A 3 0.35 11.64 13.93
C THR A 3 -0.28 11.36 12.56
N TYR A 4 0.51 10.83 11.63
CA TYR A 4 0.03 10.39 10.31
C TYR A 4 0.02 8.88 10.33
N GLY A 5 -1.18 8.33 10.27
CA GLY A 5 -1.40 6.90 10.40
C GLY A 5 -2.84 6.65 10.80
N LEU A 6 -3.42 5.63 10.17
CA LEU A 6 -4.71 5.04 10.44
C LEU A 6 -4.83 4.43 11.86
N SER A 7 -3.89 4.69 12.78
CA SER A 7 -3.91 4.15 14.14
C SER A 7 -5.19 4.44 14.94
N PRO A 8 -5.87 5.61 14.84
CA PRO A 8 -7.17 5.79 15.49
C PRO A 8 -8.26 4.90 14.88
N LEU A 9 -8.22 4.70 13.56
CA LEU A 9 -9.18 3.83 12.86
C LEU A 9 -8.95 2.36 13.20
N LEU A 10 -7.69 1.94 13.36
CA LEU A 10 -7.34 0.61 13.85
C LEU A 10 -7.85 0.34 15.26
N ARG A 11 -7.67 1.30 16.18
CA ARG A 11 -8.18 1.17 17.54
C ARG A 11 -9.70 1.03 17.55
N ALA A 12 -10.41 1.83 16.75
CA ALA A 12 -11.86 1.73 16.63
C ALA A 12 -12.30 0.38 16.03
N ALA A 13 -11.63 -0.08 14.98
CA ALA A 13 -11.92 -1.36 14.35
C ALA A 13 -11.64 -2.54 15.31
N SER A 14 -10.48 -2.55 15.97
CA SER A 14 -10.11 -3.57 16.96
C SER A 14 -11.12 -3.63 18.12
N ALA A 15 -11.55 -2.47 18.64
CA ALA A 15 -12.56 -2.40 19.69
C ALA A 15 -13.92 -2.96 19.25
N ALA A 16 -14.36 -2.68 18.01
CA ALA A 16 -15.60 -3.22 17.46
C ALA A 16 -15.54 -4.75 17.25
N LEU A 17 -14.34 -5.28 17.00
CA LEU A 17 -14.11 -6.70 16.70
C LEU A 17 -13.79 -7.54 17.93
N GLY A 18 -13.34 -6.91 19.02
CA GLY A 18 -12.81 -7.60 20.20
C GLY A 18 -11.50 -8.34 19.92
N ALA A 19 -10.79 -8.01 18.84
CA ALA A 19 -9.53 -8.63 18.43
C ALA A 19 -8.69 -7.67 17.57
N PRO A 20 -7.35 -7.79 17.58
CA PRO A 20 -6.48 -7.00 16.70
C PRO A 20 -6.85 -7.14 15.22
N VAL A 21 -6.64 -6.07 14.47
CA VAL A 21 -6.76 -5.99 13.02
C VAL A 21 -5.45 -6.47 12.40
N THR A 22 -5.47 -7.66 11.82
CA THR A 22 -4.38 -8.13 10.98
C THR A 22 -4.62 -7.70 9.53
N GLY A 23 -3.52 -7.51 8.78
CA GLY A 23 -3.52 -7.06 7.39
C GLY A 23 -4.31 -7.98 6.46
N ASP A 24 -4.40 -9.28 6.80
CA ASP A 24 -4.90 -10.28 5.87
C ASP A 24 -6.33 -10.02 5.36
N LEU A 25 -7.30 -9.56 6.19
CA LEU A 25 -8.72 -9.64 5.77
C LEU A 25 -9.68 -8.63 6.43
N ARG A 26 -9.24 -7.41 6.76
CA ARG A 26 -10.17 -6.37 7.26
C ARG A 26 -10.48 -5.32 6.20
N TRP A 27 -11.77 -5.30 5.85
CA TRP A 27 -12.35 -4.45 4.82
C TRP A 27 -12.86 -3.14 5.40
N LEU A 28 -12.18 -2.04 5.08
CA LEU A 28 -12.57 -0.66 5.36
C LEU A 28 -13.19 -0.03 4.13
N TYR A 29 -13.80 1.14 4.32
CA TYR A 29 -14.50 1.81 3.25
C TYR A 29 -13.65 2.97 2.72
N ALA A 30 -13.37 2.96 1.42
CA ALA A 30 -12.64 4.02 0.72
C ALA A 30 -13.57 4.73 -0.26
N GLY A 31 -13.58 6.06 -0.19
CA GLY A 31 -14.36 6.89 -1.11
C GLY A 31 -13.66 7.05 -2.46
N PRO A 32 -14.37 7.60 -3.47
CA PRO A 32 -13.78 7.91 -4.78
C PRO A 32 -12.49 8.71 -4.69
N HIS A 33 -12.49 9.77 -3.87
CA HIS A 33 -11.33 10.65 -3.67
C HIS A 33 -10.09 9.92 -3.15
N ASP A 34 -10.27 8.93 -2.26
CA ASP A 34 -9.15 8.17 -1.71
C ASP A 34 -8.51 7.28 -2.79
N LEU A 35 -9.34 6.65 -3.63
CA LEU A 35 -8.87 5.73 -4.66
C LEU A 35 -8.32 6.46 -5.89
N ASP A 36 -8.83 7.67 -6.20
CA ASP A 36 -8.30 8.52 -7.26
C ASP A 36 -6.86 8.99 -6.97
N ALA A 37 -6.42 8.97 -5.71
CA ALA A 37 -5.05 9.29 -5.33
C ALA A 37 -4.04 8.17 -5.63
N LEU A 38 -4.52 6.94 -5.88
CA LEU A 38 -3.67 5.79 -6.17
C LEU A 38 -3.16 5.84 -7.62
N THR A 39 -1.84 5.71 -7.78
CA THR A 39 -1.21 5.60 -9.08
C THR A 39 -1.43 4.21 -9.69
N THR A 40 -1.16 4.07 -10.99
CA THR A 40 -1.15 2.75 -11.65
C THR A 40 -0.21 1.78 -10.95
N SER A 41 0.99 2.22 -10.54
CA SER A 41 1.92 1.33 -9.83
C SER A 41 1.41 0.91 -8.46
N ASP A 42 0.65 1.77 -7.75
CA ASP A 42 0.05 1.38 -6.48
C ASP A 42 -1.00 0.31 -6.70
N ARG A 43 -1.82 0.45 -7.74
CA ARG A 43 -2.86 -0.52 -8.11
C ARG A 43 -2.26 -1.87 -8.50
N ASP A 44 -1.14 -1.88 -9.21
CA ASP A 44 -0.42 -3.12 -9.52
C ASP A 44 0.14 -3.79 -8.26
N LEU A 45 0.76 -3.01 -7.36
CA LEU A 45 1.25 -3.50 -6.07
C LEU A 45 0.11 -4.11 -5.24
N ILE A 46 -1.00 -3.39 -5.11
CA ILE A 46 -2.20 -3.83 -4.40
C ILE A 46 -2.72 -5.14 -5.01
N ALA A 47 -2.88 -5.20 -6.33
CA ALA A 47 -3.38 -6.39 -7.02
C ALA A 47 -2.51 -7.62 -6.76
N VAL A 48 -1.18 -7.46 -6.74
CA VAL A 48 -0.25 -8.57 -6.49
C VAL A 48 -0.26 -8.99 -5.02
N VAL A 49 -0.27 -8.04 -4.09
CA VAL A 49 -0.09 -8.31 -2.66
C VAL A 49 -1.39 -8.77 -2.00
N THR A 50 -2.52 -8.14 -2.33
CA THR A 50 -3.80 -8.39 -1.67
C THR A 50 -4.80 -9.13 -2.56
N GLY A 51 -4.53 -9.23 -3.87
CA GLY A 51 -5.49 -9.75 -4.85
C GLY A 51 -6.62 -8.78 -5.17
N GLU A 52 -6.60 -7.56 -4.63
CA GLU A 52 -7.67 -6.58 -4.85
C GLU A 52 -7.60 -5.96 -6.23
N LEU A 53 -8.75 -5.94 -6.91
CA LEU A 53 -8.92 -5.30 -8.20
C LEU A 53 -10.13 -4.36 -8.11
N PHE A 54 -9.92 -3.12 -8.49
CA PHE A 54 -10.97 -2.10 -8.57
C PHE A 54 -10.76 -1.22 -9.81
N PRO A 55 -11.84 -0.66 -10.38
CA PRO A 55 -11.75 0.20 -11.55
C PRO A 55 -10.87 1.44 -11.28
N GLU A 56 -10.32 2.03 -12.34
CA GLU A 56 -9.54 3.26 -12.24
C GLU A 56 -10.31 4.37 -11.52
N HIS A 57 -11.59 4.51 -11.86
CA HIS A 57 -12.49 5.42 -11.18
C HIS A 57 -13.62 4.67 -10.50
N VAL A 58 -13.86 4.99 -9.22
CA VAL A 58 -14.96 4.43 -8.43
C VAL A 58 -16.02 5.51 -8.28
N GLU A 59 -17.23 5.23 -8.75
CA GLU A 59 -18.35 6.17 -8.63
C GLU A 59 -19.15 5.99 -7.33
N GLY A 60 -19.95 7.01 -7.00
CA GLY A 60 -20.96 6.93 -5.96
C GLY A 60 -20.35 6.94 -4.56
N VAL A 61 -20.79 6.00 -3.74
CA VAL A 61 -20.44 6.02 -2.32
C VAL A 61 -18.99 5.56 -2.10
N GLY A 62 -18.33 4.83 -2.99
CA GLY A 62 -17.03 4.17 -2.74
C GLY A 62 -17.11 2.64 -2.69
N VAL A 63 -16.01 1.99 -2.30
CA VAL A 63 -15.91 0.52 -2.20
C VAL A 63 -15.21 0.08 -0.93
N ARG A 64 -15.37 -1.22 -0.60
CA ARG A 64 -14.62 -1.83 0.49
C ARG A 64 -13.24 -2.24 0.00
N VAL A 65 -12.22 -1.84 0.74
CA VAL A 65 -10.81 -2.15 0.46
C VAL A 65 -10.11 -2.67 1.71
N SER A 66 -9.00 -3.37 1.51
CA SER A 66 -8.11 -3.80 2.58
C SER A 66 -7.47 -2.60 3.26
N PHE A 67 -6.93 -2.88 4.43
CA PHE A 67 -6.19 -1.88 5.17
C PHE A 67 -4.88 -1.48 4.49
N PHE A 68 -4.24 -2.42 3.80
CA PHE A 68 -3.09 -2.18 2.93
C PHE A 68 -3.39 -1.10 1.89
N THR A 69 -4.50 -1.27 1.15
CA THR A 69 -4.95 -0.32 0.13
C THR A 69 -5.26 1.06 0.70
N LEU A 70 -5.97 1.11 1.84
CA LEU A 70 -6.32 2.38 2.46
C LEU A 70 -5.08 3.15 2.97
N GLN A 71 -4.07 2.45 3.50
CA GLN A 71 -2.83 3.08 3.95
C GLN A 71 -2.13 3.80 2.78
N LEU A 72 -1.97 3.13 1.64
CA LEU A 72 -1.36 3.73 0.45
C LEU A 72 -2.17 4.94 -0.04
N ALA A 73 -3.49 4.81 -0.14
CA ALA A 73 -4.38 5.88 -0.61
C ALA A 73 -4.25 7.15 0.24
N LEU A 74 -4.29 7.01 1.57
CA LEU A 74 -4.21 8.16 2.46
C LEU A 74 -2.80 8.76 2.53
N ASP A 75 -1.76 7.96 2.44
CA ASP A 75 -0.38 8.46 2.42
C ASP A 75 -0.05 9.20 1.11
N ARG A 76 -0.69 8.82 -0.01
CA ARG A 76 -0.68 9.60 -1.26
C ARG A 76 -1.31 10.96 -1.05
N ILE A 77 -2.51 11.01 -0.46
CA ILE A 77 -3.22 12.27 -0.17
C ILE A 77 -2.41 13.15 0.79
N ALA A 78 -1.80 12.55 1.81
CA ALA A 78 -1.00 13.26 2.81
C ALA A 78 0.37 13.71 2.29
N GLY A 79 0.80 13.24 1.11
CA GLY A 79 2.10 13.56 0.52
C GLY A 79 3.28 12.83 1.17
N ALA A 80 3.03 11.76 1.92
CA ALA A 80 4.08 10.90 2.48
C ALA A 80 4.76 10.06 1.39
N LEU A 81 4.02 9.74 0.33
CA LEU A 81 4.53 9.13 -0.89
C LEU A 81 4.81 10.20 -1.95
N ARG A 82 5.96 10.09 -2.64
CA ARG A 82 6.33 11.04 -3.69
C ARG A 82 5.29 11.06 -4.81
N GLU A 83 4.80 12.24 -5.18
CA GLU A 83 3.82 12.40 -6.26
C GLU A 83 4.26 11.70 -7.55
N GLY A 84 3.40 10.82 -8.08
CA GLY A 84 3.64 10.03 -9.29
C GLY A 84 4.80 9.03 -9.22
N GLY A 85 5.49 8.87 -8.08
CA GLY A 85 6.56 7.89 -7.90
C GLY A 85 6.05 6.59 -7.29
N ASP A 86 6.68 5.47 -7.61
CA ASP A 86 6.37 4.17 -7.00
C ASP A 86 6.57 4.19 -5.47
N ALA A 87 5.78 3.39 -4.74
CA ALA A 87 6.08 3.08 -3.35
C ALA A 87 7.45 2.39 -3.25
N SER A 88 8.29 2.82 -2.32
CA SER A 88 9.62 2.24 -2.10
C SER A 88 9.59 1.16 -1.02
N ILE A 89 10.62 0.31 -1.01
CA ILE A 89 10.87 -0.65 0.07
C ILE A 89 11.01 0.08 1.41
N GLU A 90 11.84 1.14 1.45
CA GLU A 90 12.06 1.97 2.63
C GLU A 90 10.74 2.52 3.19
N TYR A 91 9.85 3.01 2.33
CA TYR A 91 8.53 3.48 2.77
C TYR A 91 7.70 2.38 3.45
N LEU A 92 7.67 1.18 2.87
CA LEU A 92 6.89 0.07 3.45
C LEU A 92 7.47 -0.38 4.80
N GLU A 93 8.79 -0.45 4.91
CA GLU A 93 9.48 -0.81 6.16
C GLU A 93 9.29 0.24 7.25
N ASP A 94 9.35 1.53 6.91
CA ASP A 94 9.13 2.64 7.83
C ASP A 94 7.70 2.62 8.39
N VAL A 95 6.70 2.45 7.51
CA VAL A 95 5.30 2.34 7.93
C VAL A 95 5.10 1.08 8.76
N TYR A 96 5.61 -0.08 8.33
CA TYR A 96 5.50 -1.32 9.11
C TYR A 96 6.05 -1.12 10.53
N THR A 97 7.26 -0.56 10.65
CA THR A 97 7.92 -0.31 11.94
C THR A 97 7.11 0.67 12.79
N ALA A 98 6.59 1.74 12.19
CA ALA A 98 5.78 2.73 12.89
C ALA A 98 4.49 2.13 13.49
N TYR A 99 3.85 1.16 12.82
CA TYR A 99 2.69 0.47 13.38
C TYR A 99 3.08 -0.61 14.38
N GLU A 100 4.12 -1.39 14.11
CA GLU A 100 4.56 -2.45 15.01
C GLU A 100 4.94 -1.92 16.40
N ASP A 101 5.61 -0.77 16.45
CA ASP A 101 6.06 -0.15 17.70
C ASP A 101 4.96 0.62 18.45
N HIS A 102 3.88 1.04 17.76
CA HIS A 102 2.94 2.03 18.31
C HIS A 102 1.46 1.66 18.22
N CYS A 103 1.11 0.59 17.51
CA CYS A 103 -0.26 0.16 17.29
C CYS A 103 -0.39 -1.36 17.42
N PRO A 104 -0.41 -1.91 18.66
CA PRO A 104 -0.63 -3.34 18.88
C PRO A 104 -2.00 -3.82 18.36
N GLU A 105 -2.91 -2.88 18.08
CA GLU A 105 -4.22 -3.15 17.51
C GLU A 105 -4.18 -3.50 16.02
N GLY A 106 -3.09 -3.25 15.30
CA GLY A 106 -2.95 -3.69 13.91
C GLY A 106 -1.87 -3.00 13.10
N ASN A 107 -1.50 -3.62 11.98
CA ASN A 107 -0.48 -3.10 11.06
C ASN A 107 -0.93 -3.40 9.62
N PRO A 108 -0.99 -2.38 8.73
CA PRO A 108 -1.49 -2.54 7.35
C PRO A 108 -0.66 -3.51 6.52
N PHE A 109 0.59 -3.76 6.92
CA PHE A 109 1.54 -4.62 6.24
C PHE A 109 1.85 -5.90 7.05
N SER A 110 1.04 -6.23 8.06
CA SER A 110 1.20 -7.46 8.85
C SER A 110 0.85 -8.74 8.08
N GLY A 111 1.23 -9.88 8.64
CA GLY A 111 1.08 -11.18 8.00
C GLY A 111 2.11 -11.34 6.88
N ASP A 112 1.71 -11.98 5.79
CA ASP A 112 2.58 -12.21 4.64
C ASP A 112 2.64 -10.97 3.70
N LEU A 113 1.88 -9.92 3.99
CA LEU A 113 1.71 -8.78 3.08
C LEU A 113 2.98 -7.95 2.90
N LEU A 114 3.76 -7.71 3.96
CA LEU A 114 5.06 -7.02 3.83
C LEU A 114 5.99 -7.83 2.93
N ASP A 115 6.15 -9.12 3.20
CA ASP A 115 7.06 -10.00 2.43
C ASP A 115 6.67 -10.06 0.95
N LEU A 116 5.37 -10.16 0.65
CA LEU A 116 4.86 -10.12 -0.72
C LEU A 116 5.12 -8.78 -1.40
N ALA A 117 4.91 -7.67 -0.67
CA ALA A 117 5.16 -6.33 -1.20
C ALA A 117 6.64 -6.10 -1.48
N LEU A 118 7.53 -6.51 -0.57
CA LEU A 118 8.98 -6.45 -0.75
C LEU A 118 9.42 -7.30 -1.94
N ALA A 119 8.94 -8.54 -2.05
CA ALA A 119 9.26 -9.42 -3.17
C ALA A 119 8.82 -8.81 -4.52
N TYR A 120 7.62 -8.22 -4.57
CA TYR A 120 7.13 -7.53 -5.76
C TYR A 120 8.00 -6.34 -6.14
N LEU A 121 8.34 -5.47 -5.18
CA LEU A 121 9.15 -4.28 -5.45
C LEU A 121 10.57 -4.63 -5.90
N VAL A 122 11.19 -5.65 -5.29
CA VAL A 122 12.49 -6.17 -5.72
C VAL A 122 12.40 -6.73 -7.14
N GLY A 123 11.38 -7.55 -7.43
CA GLY A 123 11.17 -8.11 -8.77
C GLY A 123 10.97 -7.03 -9.84
N LYS A 124 10.24 -5.97 -9.51
CA LYS A 124 10.02 -4.82 -10.39
C LYS A 124 11.32 -4.05 -10.66
N ASP A 125 12.16 -3.85 -9.64
CA ASP A 125 13.44 -3.17 -9.81
C ASP A 125 14.41 -3.98 -10.68
N LEU A 126 14.50 -5.30 -10.47
CA LEU A 126 15.30 -6.20 -11.30
C LEU A 126 14.86 -6.15 -12.77
N ALA A 127 13.56 -6.24 -13.04
CA ALA A 127 13.03 -6.15 -14.40
C ALA A 127 13.36 -4.81 -15.09
N ARG A 128 13.37 -3.71 -14.33
CA ARG A 128 13.75 -2.39 -14.83
C ARG A 128 15.23 -2.30 -15.18
N GLN A 129 16.11 -2.89 -14.36
CA GLN A 129 17.55 -2.93 -14.61
C GLN A 129 17.87 -3.77 -15.85
N ASP A 130 17.22 -4.92 -16.02
CA ASP A 130 17.37 -5.77 -17.21
C ASP A 130 16.94 -5.05 -18.49
N ALA A 131 15.79 -4.36 -18.46
CA ALA A 131 15.32 -3.57 -19.60
C ALA A 131 16.27 -2.43 -19.98
N ALA A 132 16.89 -1.78 -18.99
CA ALA A 132 17.89 -0.74 -19.22
C ALA A 132 19.20 -1.29 -19.81
N GLY A 133 19.63 -2.48 -19.36
CA GLY A 133 20.77 -3.19 -19.93
C GLY A 133 20.58 -3.53 -21.41
N LEU A 134 19.43 -4.07 -21.77
CA LEU A 134 19.07 -4.39 -23.16
C LEU A 134 18.99 -3.14 -24.06
N ALA A 135 18.46 -2.03 -23.55
CA ALA A 135 18.40 -0.77 -24.30
C ALA A 135 19.79 -0.17 -24.55
N ALA A 136 20.73 -0.31 -23.61
CA ALA A 136 22.10 0.16 -23.76
C ALA A 136 22.88 -0.65 -24.82
N GLU A 137 22.67 -1.97 -24.88
CA GLU A 137 23.30 -2.82 -25.89
C GLU A 137 22.77 -2.56 -27.31
N SER A 138 21.48 -2.25 -27.44
CA SER A 138 20.86 -1.93 -28.73
C SER A 138 21.30 -0.58 -29.33
N LEU A 139 21.90 0.32 -28.54
CA LEU A 139 22.42 1.61 -29.02
C LEU A 139 23.87 1.56 -29.50
N VAL A 140 24.58 0.45 -29.26
CA VAL A 140 26.01 0.27 -29.60
C VAL A 140 26.20 -0.63 -30.83
N ALA A 141 25.12 -1.26 -31.31
CA ALA A 141 25.07 -2.07 -32.53
C ALA A 141 24.64 -1.25 -33.76
#